data_AF-A0A0S8DFV3-F1
#
_entry.id   AF-A0A0S8DFV3-F1
#
_cell.length_a   1.000
_cell.length_b   1.000
_cell.length_c   1.000
_cell.angle_alpha   90.00
_cell.angle_beta   90.00
_cell.angle_gamma   90.00
#
_symmetry.space_group_name_H-M   'P 1'
#
loop_
_entity.id
_entity.type
_entity.pdbx_description
1 polymer ?
#
loop_
_entity_poly.entity_id
_entity_poly.type
_entity_poly.pdbx_seq_one_letter_code
_entity_poly.pdbx_strand_id
1 'polypeptide(L)'
;MALTGLDIFKLLPKTNCKKCGMPTCLAFAMALAQKRAKLDDCPDVSQEAKDKLAAAAAPPMQKVVFGTGDGQVQIGQETVLFRHEEKFHSPTVLGASVSDKLTGAELLDRIKAVNALQFERVGMKIGARAIALVNDSGSTDAFAKAAATVKDNSELAIILVTQSTEAMAAAATQAKDSVPLLAAATPETADEMAKIAKENGCPLVASAGSIEELADMSEKIKTAGVENIVLELKSPTLNEKLFGHSRIRALGLRKVFRPLGYPIISFVTDGDTDAQAASAISLICKYSGVVIVDTVEPYAFL
;
A
#
# COMPACT_ATOMS: atom_id res chain seq x y z
N MET A 1 7.17 -0.44 18.45
CA MET A 1 7.94 -0.98 19.60
C MET A 1 7.44 -2.38 19.88
N ALA A 2 8.34 -3.36 20.05
CA ALA A 2 7.94 -4.66 20.58
C ALA A 2 7.33 -4.45 21.98
N LEU A 3 6.26 -5.18 22.31
CA LEU A 3 5.68 -5.14 23.65
C LEU A 3 6.75 -5.44 24.69
N THR A 4 6.83 -4.63 25.74
CA THR A 4 7.70 -4.95 26.86
C THR A 4 7.17 -6.18 27.60
N GLY A 5 8.03 -6.91 28.31
CA GLY A 5 7.57 -8.03 29.14
C GLY A 5 6.55 -7.59 30.20
N LEU A 6 6.57 -6.32 30.63
CA LEU A 6 5.57 -5.76 31.53
C LEU A 6 4.21 -5.56 30.84
N ASP A 7 4.19 -5.11 29.59
CA ASP A 7 2.94 -4.93 28.83
C ASP A 7 2.29 -6.28 28.51
N ILE A 8 3.10 -7.30 28.21
CA ILE A 8 2.61 -8.68 28.04
C ILE A 8 2.06 -9.22 29.36
N PHE A 9 2.77 -9.02 30.48
CA PHE A 9 2.34 -9.51 31.79
C PHE A 9 0.98 -8.94 32.24
N LYS A 10 0.65 -7.70 31.87
CA LYS A 10 -0.65 -7.08 32.18
C LYS A 10 -1.83 -7.84 31.55
N LEU A 11 -1.62 -8.47 30.40
CA LEU A 11 -2.62 -9.20 29.62
C LEU A 11 -2.71 -10.69 29.98
N LEU A 12 -1.74 -11.22 30.74
CA LEU A 12 -1.75 -12.63 31.14
C LEU A 12 -2.68 -12.90 32.33
N PRO A 13 -3.08 -14.17 32.55
CA PRO A 13 -3.97 -14.58 33.66
C PRO A 13 -3.40 -14.37 35.08
N LYS A 14 -2.09 -14.14 35.22
CA LYS A 14 -1.36 -13.94 36.50
C LYS A 14 -1.53 -15.07 37.52
N THR A 15 -1.86 -16.29 37.06
CA THR A 15 -2.05 -17.47 37.91
C THR A 15 -0.75 -18.07 38.45
N ASN A 16 0.38 -17.81 37.78
CA ASN A 16 1.68 -18.43 38.07
C ASN A 16 1.62 -19.98 38.17
N CYS A 17 0.75 -20.60 37.36
CA CYS A 17 0.45 -22.03 37.44
C CYS A 17 1.57 -22.97 36.91
N LYS A 18 2.61 -22.41 36.27
CA LYS A 18 3.75 -23.12 35.66
C LYS A 18 3.40 -24.12 34.55
N LYS A 19 2.15 -24.16 34.08
CA LYS A 19 1.70 -25.05 32.99
C LYS A 19 2.42 -24.77 31.66
N CYS A 20 2.89 -23.54 31.44
CA CYS A 20 3.69 -23.14 30.28
C CYS A 20 5.19 -23.44 30.42
N GLY A 21 5.61 -24.19 31.45
CA GLY A 21 7.02 -24.53 31.69
C GLY A 21 7.85 -23.40 32.34
N MET A 22 7.28 -22.21 32.54
CA MET A 22 7.96 -21.07 33.15
C MET A 22 7.62 -20.92 34.64
N PRO A 23 8.56 -20.46 35.49
CA PRO A 23 8.36 -20.40 36.94
C PRO A 23 7.29 -19.39 37.38
N THR A 24 7.06 -18.33 36.59
CA THR A 24 6.03 -17.30 36.83
C THR A 24 5.46 -16.80 35.50
N CYS A 25 4.27 -16.20 35.54
CA CYS A 25 3.67 -15.51 34.39
C CYS A 25 4.54 -14.32 33.93
N LEU A 26 5.27 -13.66 34.83
CA LEU A 26 6.22 -12.60 34.46
C LEU A 26 7.42 -13.17 33.68
N ALA A 27 7.96 -14.32 34.11
CA ALA A 27 9.04 -14.99 33.39
C ALA A 27 8.59 -15.42 31.99
N PHE A 28 7.35 -15.93 31.87
CA PHE A 28 6.73 -16.23 30.58
C PHE A 28 6.57 -14.98 29.71
N ALA A 29 6.09 -13.87 30.27
CA ALA A 29 5.94 -12.60 29.56
C ALA A 29 7.29 -12.04 29.04
N MET A 30 8.36 -12.15 29.84
CA MET A 30 9.71 -11.75 29.41
C MET A 30 10.24 -12.66 28.30
N ALA A 31 9.97 -13.97 28.37
CA ALA A 31 10.32 -14.92 27.32
C ALA A 31 9.56 -14.65 26.01
N LEU A 32 8.27 -14.29 26.08
CA LEU A 32 7.48 -13.85 24.93
C LEU A 32 8.04 -12.57 24.29
N ALA A 33 8.36 -11.55 25.09
CA ALA A 33 8.94 -10.30 24.60
C ALA A 33 10.27 -10.53 23.85
N GLN A 34 11.01 -11.56 24.25
CA GLN A 34 12.28 -11.97 23.64
C GLN A 34 12.13 -13.04 22.56
N LYS A 35 10.90 -13.39 22.16
CA LYS A 35 10.58 -14.43 21.16
C LYS A 35 11.15 -15.83 21.51
N ARG A 36 11.34 -16.12 22.80
CA ARG A 36 11.84 -17.42 23.31
C ARG A 36 10.74 -18.40 23.71
N ALA A 37 9.48 -17.95 23.69
CA ALA A 37 8.29 -18.76 23.96
C ALA A 37 7.18 -18.35 22.98
N LYS A 38 6.14 -19.18 22.84
CA LYS A 38 4.94 -18.89 22.04
C LYS A 38 3.75 -18.64 22.96
N LEU A 39 2.83 -17.78 22.55
CA LEU A 39 1.66 -17.46 23.37
C LEU A 39 0.79 -18.70 23.63
N ASP A 40 0.75 -19.61 22.66
CA ASP A 40 0.02 -20.88 22.73
C ASP A 40 0.57 -21.86 23.78
N ASP A 41 1.77 -21.61 24.33
CA ASP A 41 2.31 -22.41 25.43
C ASP A 41 1.55 -22.17 26.75
N CYS A 42 0.74 -21.10 26.84
CA CYS A 42 -0.11 -20.84 27.99
C CYS A 42 -1.55 -21.32 27.72
N PRO A 43 -2.00 -22.43 28.35
CA PRO A 43 -3.35 -22.96 28.12
C PRO A 43 -4.45 -22.08 28.72
N ASP A 44 -4.11 -21.24 29.70
CA ASP A 44 -5.07 -20.45 30.48
C ASP A 44 -5.25 -19.02 29.92
N VAL A 45 -4.58 -18.65 28.81
CA VAL A 45 -4.70 -17.30 28.23
C VAL A 45 -6.05 -17.10 27.54
N SER A 46 -6.75 -16.01 27.86
CA SER A 46 -8.04 -15.70 27.27
C SER A 46 -7.92 -15.37 25.78
N GLN A 47 -8.97 -15.61 25.01
CA GLN A 47 -8.99 -15.24 23.59
C GLN A 47 -8.77 -13.73 23.39
N GLU A 48 -9.36 -12.90 24.24
CA GLU A 48 -9.15 -11.44 24.22
C GLU A 48 -7.67 -11.05 24.42
N ALA A 49 -6.96 -11.73 25.31
CA ALA A 49 -5.54 -11.51 25.53
C ALA A 49 -4.70 -12.00 24.34
N LYS A 50 -5.10 -13.12 23.69
CA LYS A 50 -4.50 -13.58 22.43
C LYS A 50 -4.64 -12.54 21.34
N ASP A 51 -5.84 -11.99 21.15
CA ASP A 51 -6.11 -11.01 20.11
C ASP A 51 -5.32 -9.72 20.36
N LYS A 52 -5.26 -9.23 21.61
CA LYS A 52 -4.46 -8.04 21.97
C LYS A 52 -2.96 -8.25 21.76
N LEU A 53 -2.43 -9.41 22.12
CA LEU A 53 -1.00 -9.72 21.94
C LEU A 53 -0.66 -9.95 20.47
N ALA A 54 -1.51 -10.63 19.71
CA ALA A 54 -1.36 -10.79 18.27
C ALA A 54 -1.41 -9.43 17.55
N ALA A 55 -2.37 -8.57 17.91
CA ALA A 55 -2.48 -7.22 17.38
C ALA A 55 -1.26 -6.35 17.69
N ALA A 56 -0.56 -6.59 18.80
CA ALA A 56 0.64 -5.85 19.16
C ALA A 56 1.94 -6.45 18.58
N ALA A 57 1.94 -7.75 18.23
CA ALA A 57 3.01 -8.41 17.49
C ALA A 57 2.95 -8.11 15.98
N ALA A 58 1.78 -7.73 15.46
CA ALA A 58 1.60 -7.36 14.07
C ALA A 58 2.54 -6.19 13.69
N PRO A 59 3.21 -6.25 12.52
CA PRO A 59 4.06 -5.16 12.02
C PRO A 59 3.34 -3.81 12.12
N PRO A 60 4.00 -2.72 12.54
CA PRO A 60 3.37 -1.41 12.66
C PRO A 60 2.71 -0.95 11.34
N MET A 61 3.37 -1.22 10.22
CA MET A 61 2.86 -0.98 8.87
C MET A 61 2.62 -2.31 8.14
N GLN A 62 1.45 -2.43 7.51
CA GLN A 62 1.05 -3.61 6.75
C GLN A 62 1.86 -3.75 5.46
N LYS A 63 1.89 -4.99 4.96
CA LYS A 63 2.37 -5.30 3.62
C LYS A 63 1.22 -5.22 2.65
N VAL A 64 1.43 -4.60 1.51
CA VAL A 64 0.52 -4.71 0.36
C VAL A 64 1.29 -5.25 -0.83
N VAL A 65 0.68 -6.21 -1.52
CA VAL A 65 1.21 -6.85 -2.72
C VAL A 65 0.17 -6.74 -3.82
N PHE A 66 0.60 -6.38 -5.02
CA PHE A 66 -0.24 -6.33 -6.22
C PHE A 66 0.60 -6.65 -7.46
N GLY A 67 -0.06 -7.01 -8.55
CA GLY A 67 0.61 -7.64 -9.68
C GLY A 67 0.85 -9.14 -9.46
N THR A 68 1.26 -9.81 -10.53
CA THR A 68 1.54 -11.26 -10.55
C THR A 68 2.84 -11.54 -11.30
N GLY A 69 3.38 -12.76 -11.13
CA GLY A 69 4.62 -13.19 -11.77
C GLY A 69 5.80 -12.26 -11.46
N ASP A 70 6.65 -12.02 -12.47
CA ASP A 70 7.82 -11.13 -12.38
C ASP A 70 7.44 -9.64 -12.22
N GLY A 71 6.20 -9.31 -12.62
CA GLY A 71 5.58 -7.99 -12.45
C GLY A 71 5.12 -7.66 -11.04
N GLN A 72 5.09 -8.65 -10.13
CA GLN A 72 4.58 -8.45 -8.78
C GLN A 72 5.44 -7.44 -8.00
N VAL A 73 4.76 -6.51 -7.34
CA VAL A 73 5.37 -5.49 -6.49
C VAL A 73 4.89 -5.63 -5.05
N GLN A 74 5.77 -5.24 -4.13
CA GLN A 74 5.50 -5.25 -2.69
C GLN A 74 5.83 -3.88 -2.12
N ILE A 75 4.91 -3.32 -1.34
CA ILE A 75 5.06 -2.05 -0.64
C ILE A 75 4.68 -2.22 0.85
N GLY A 76 5.15 -1.29 1.68
CA GLY A 76 4.92 -1.32 3.14
C GLY A 76 5.91 -2.20 3.90
N GLN A 77 5.49 -2.74 5.05
CA GLN A 77 6.36 -3.43 6.04
C GLN A 77 7.53 -2.62 6.58
N GLU A 78 7.40 -1.32 6.55
CA GLU A 78 8.47 -0.44 6.97
C GLU A 78 8.49 -0.26 8.49
N THR A 79 9.67 -0.06 9.07
CA THR A 79 9.87 -0.05 10.53
C THR A 79 10.43 1.25 11.09
N VAL A 80 11.10 2.06 10.25
CA VAL A 80 11.81 3.27 10.66
C VAL A 80 11.39 4.52 9.88
N LEU A 81 11.68 5.69 10.46
CA LEU A 81 11.53 6.97 9.78
C LEU A 81 12.80 7.35 9.03
N PHE A 82 13.97 7.02 9.58
CA PHE A 82 15.23 7.41 8.96
C PHE A 82 16.03 6.17 8.59
N ARG A 83 16.52 6.13 7.35
CA ARG A 83 17.28 5.00 6.78
C ARG A 83 18.60 4.65 7.49
N HIS A 84 19.05 5.50 8.42
CA HIS A 84 20.24 5.26 9.23
C HIS A 84 19.91 4.64 10.60
N GLU A 85 18.63 4.60 10.99
CA GLU A 85 18.16 3.84 12.16
C GLU A 85 18.12 2.34 11.81
N GLU A 86 17.59 2.02 10.63
CA GLU A 86 17.55 0.71 9.98
C GLU A 86 17.36 0.93 8.47
N LYS A 87 17.48 -0.11 7.64
CA LYS A 87 17.17 0.01 6.21
C LYS A 87 15.66 0.22 5.97
N PHE A 88 15.33 0.93 4.89
CA PHE A 88 14.01 0.79 4.27
C PHE A 88 13.95 -0.56 3.55
N HIS A 89 12.82 -1.24 3.65
CA HIS A 89 12.67 -2.63 3.25
C HIS A 89 12.06 -2.78 1.86
N SER A 90 11.12 -1.92 1.50
CA SER A 90 10.37 -1.98 0.24
C SER A 90 10.70 -0.74 -0.59
N PRO A 91 11.50 -0.86 -1.66
CA PRO A 91 11.75 0.26 -2.58
C PRO A 91 10.44 0.82 -3.16
N THR A 92 10.39 2.12 -3.39
CA THR A 92 9.22 2.76 -4.00
C THR A 92 8.97 2.19 -5.39
N VAL A 93 7.71 1.82 -5.65
CA VAL A 93 7.24 1.44 -6.98
C VAL A 93 7.03 2.71 -7.79
N LEU A 94 7.86 2.93 -8.79
CA LEU A 94 7.69 4.02 -9.75
C LEU A 94 6.91 3.52 -10.96
N GLY A 95 5.97 4.32 -11.45
CA GLY A 95 5.16 3.99 -12.62
C GLY A 95 4.73 5.23 -13.38
N ALA A 96 4.10 5.02 -14.54
CA ALA A 96 3.59 6.09 -15.39
C ALA A 96 2.08 5.96 -15.63
N SER A 97 1.39 7.08 -15.80
CA SER A 97 -0.02 7.13 -16.17
C SER A 97 -0.24 6.83 -17.66
N VAL A 98 -1.38 6.23 -17.95
CA VAL A 98 -1.89 5.97 -19.29
C VAL A 98 -3.36 6.36 -19.28
N SER A 99 -3.75 7.29 -20.15
CA SER A 99 -5.14 7.73 -20.26
C SER A 99 -5.95 6.74 -21.10
N ASP A 100 -7.18 6.42 -20.68
CA ASP A 100 -8.13 5.62 -21.47
C ASP A 100 -8.75 6.38 -22.66
N LYS A 101 -8.46 7.69 -22.79
CA LYS A 101 -8.76 8.46 -24.01
C LYS A 101 -7.91 8.03 -25.19
N LEU A 102 -6.72 7.48 -24.94
CA LEU A 102 -5.87 6.92 -25.98
C LEU A 102 -6.50 5.64 -26.49
N THR A 103 -6.55 5.46 -27.81
CA THR A 103 -7.15 4.27 -28.43
C THR A 103 -6.25 3.71 -29.52
N GLY A 104 -6.44 2.42 -29.85
CA GLY A 104 -5.73 1.77 -30.94
C GLY A 104 -4.20 1.87 -30.82
N ALA A 105 -3.55 2.39 -31.87
CA ALA A 105 -2.10 2.50 -31.93
C ALA A 105 -1.51 3.44 -30.86
N GLU A 106 -2.19 4.55 -30.55
CA GLU A 106 -1.69 5.53 -29.57
C GLU A 106 -1.61 4.93 -28.16
N LEU A 107 -2.61 4.13 -27.78
CA LEU A 107 -2.61 3.43 -26.49
C LEU A 107 -1.46 2.41 -26.43
N LEU A 108 -1.28 1.63 -27.49
CA LEU A 108 -0.21 0.64 -27.56
C LEU A 108 1.18 1.28 -27.53
N ASP A 109 1.37 2.40 -28.22
CA ASP A 109 2.65 3.11 -28.24
C ASP A 109 2.95 3.74 -26.88
N ARG A 110 1.92 4.26 -26.19
CA ARG A 110 2.06 4.71 -24.81
C ARG A 110 2.45 3.57 -23.87
N ILE A 111 1.79 2.41 -23.95
CA ILE A 111 2.13 1.24 -23.12
C ILE A 111 3.57 0.78 -23.40
N LYS A 112 3.98 0.71 -24.67
CA LYS A 112 5.36 0.38 -25.05
C LYS A 112 6.37 1.37 -24.49
N ALA A 113 6.07 2.66 -24.53
CA ALA A 113 6.93 3.68 -23.95
C ALA A 113 7.14 3.44 -22.44
N VAL A 114 6.07 3.14 -21.69
CA VAL A 114 6.19 2.81 -20.26
C VAL A 114 6.96 1.52 -20.03
N ASN A 115 6.70 0.47 -20.81
CA ASN A 115 7.43 -0.80 -20.72
C ASN A 115 8.93 -0.63 -21.03
N ALA A 116 9.29 0.32 -21.88
CA ALA A 116 10.68 0.58 -22.27
C ALA A 116 11.48 1.36 -21.20
N LEU A 117 10.82 1.86 -20.14
CA LEU A 117 11.49 2.52 -19.01
C LEU A 117 12.19 1.51 -18.09
N GLN A 118 13.14 0.78 -18.66
CA GLN A 118 13.98 -0.22 -17.99
C GLN A 118 15.45 0.11 -18.26
N PHE A 119 16.24 0.16 -17.20
CA PHE A 119 17.63 0.58 -17.22
C PHE A 119 18.49 -0.44 -16.48
N GLU A 120 19.74 -0.57 -16.91
CA GLU A 120 20.75 -1.32 -16.18
C GLU A 120 21.75 -0.35 -15.56
N ARG A 121 21.87 -0.39 -14.23
CA ARG A 121 22.81 0.45 -13.49
C ARG A 121 23.60 -0.42 -12.53
N VAL A 122 24.91 -0.54 -12.79
CA VAL A 122 25.83 -1.34 -11.96
C VAL A 122 25.34 -2.80 -11.80
N GLY A 123 24.87 -3.41 -12.90
CA GLY A 123 24.35 -4.78 -12.93
C GLY A 123 22.96 -4.98 -12.30
N MET A 124 22.28 -3.90 -11.87
CA MET A 124 20.92 -3.96 -11.36
C MET A 124 19.95 -3.41 -12.41
N LYS A 125 18.84 -4.13 -12.64
CA LYS A 125 17.72 -3.64 -13.43
C LYS A 125 16.85 -2.72 -12.58
N ILE A 126 16.70 -1.48 -13.01
CA ILE A 126 15.85 -0.46 -12.39
C ILE A 126 14.91 0.12 -13.45
N GLY A 127 13.75 0.61 -13.07
CA GLY A 127 12.79 1.12 -14.04
C GLY A 127 11.38 1.23 -13.51
N ALA A 128 10.44 1.52 -14.42
CA ALA A 128 9.03 1.49 -14.12
C ALA A 128 8.61 0.07 -13.71
N ARG A 129 7.81 -0.03 -12.64
CA ARG A 129 7.27 -1.29 -12.11
C ARG A 129 5.75 -1.31 -12.08
N ALA A 130 5.10 -0.21 -12.47
CA ALA A 130 3.65 -0.13 -12.55
C ALA A 130 3.16 0.74 -13.72
N ILE A 131 1.96 0.44 -14.21
CA ILE A 131 1.19 1.25 -15.15
C ILE A 131 -0.10 1.69 -14.45
N ALA A 132 -0.36 2.99 -14.41
CA ALA A 132 -1.61 3.52 -13.89
C ALA A 132 -2.55 3.90 -15.05
N LEU A 133 -3.56 3.07 -15.31
CA LEU A 133 -4.59 3.39 -16.28
C LEU A 133 -5.61 4.35 -15.66
N VAL A 134 -5.77 5.54 -16.25
CA VAL A 134 -6.64 6.62 -15.75
C VAL A 134 -7.89 6.73 -16.62
N ASN A 135 -9.06 6.73 -15.96
CA ASN A 135 -10.36 6.95 -16.59
C ASN A 135 -10.61 8.45 -16.81
N ASP A 136 -10.01 9.01 -17.84
CA ASP A 136 -10.24 10.39 -18.25
C ASP A 136 -11.44 10.53 -19.19
N SER A 137 -11.83 9.44 -19.86
CA SER A 137 -12.94 9.41 -20.81
C SER A 137 -14.32 9.46 -20.13
N GLY A 138 -14.40 9.00 -18.88
CA GLY A 138 -15.65 8.81 -18.14
C GLY A 138 -16.46 7.58 -18.60
N SER A 139 -15.95 6.78 -19.55
CA SER A 139 -16.67 5.65 -20.15
C SER A 139 -16.27 4.32 -19.49
N THR A 140 -17.25 3.62 -18.94
CA THR A 140 -17.08 2.26 -18.39
C THR A 140 -16.51 1.28 -19.42
N ASP A 141 -17.02 1.31 -20.65
CA ASP A 141 -16.59 0.39 -21.71
C ASP A 141 -15.18 0.70 -22.23
N ALA A 142 -14.86 1.98 -22.41
CA ALA A 142 -13.53 2.38 -22.87
C ALA A 142 -12.48 2.00 -21.82
N PHE A 143 -12.75 2.29 -20.55
CA PHE A 143 -11.86 1.97 -19.44
C PHE A 143 -11.62 0.47 -19.29
N ALA A 144 -12.69 -0.35 -19.37
CA ALA A 144 -12.57 -1.81 -19.28
C ALA A 144 -11.77 -2.41 -20.46
N LYS A 145 -11.97 -1.90 -21.69
CA LYS A 145 -11.19 -2.33 -22.86
C LYS A 145 -9.72 -1.91 -22.76
N ALA A 146 -9.45 -0.69 -22.28
CA ALA A 146 -8.09 -0.22 -22.06
C ALA A 146 -7.40 -1.04 -20.97
N ALA A 147 -8.10 -1.44 -19.90
CA ALA A 147 -7.58 -2.31 -18.86
C ALA A 147 -7.16 -3.69 -19.41
N ALA A 148 -7.99 -4.30 -20.25
CA ALA A 148 -7.63 -5.54 -20.95
C ALA A 148 -6.42 -5.34 -21.87
N THR A 149 -6.37 -4.23 -22.60
CA THR A 149 -5.24 -3.91 -23.49
C THR A 149 -3.92 -3.76 -22.72
N VAL A 150 -3.93 -3.07 -21.57
CA VAL A 150 -2.76 -2.94 -20.70
C VAL A 150 -2.31 -4.30 -20.17
N LYS A 151 -3.27 -5.13 -19.70
CA LYS A 151 -3.00 -6.51 -19.24
C LYS A 151 -2.32 -7.36 -20.30
N ASP A 152 -2.78 -7.29 -21.54
CA ASP A 152 -2.27 -8.15 -22.63
C ASP A 152 -0.93 -7.67 -23.19
N ASN A 153 -0.52 -6.43 -22.91
CA ASN A 153 0.66 -5.79 -23.51
C ASN A 153 1.71 -5.32 -22.49
N SER A 154 1.54 -5.63 -21.19
CA SER A 154 2.50 -5.26 -20.16
C SER A 154 2.55 -6.32 -19.06
N GLU A 155 3.76 -6.61 -18.59
CA GLU A 155 4.00 -7.42 -17.41
C GLU A 155 4.10 -6.56 -16.13
N LEU A 156 4.01 -5.23 -16.24
CA LEU A 156 4.09 -4.33 -15.08
C LEU A 156 2.83 -4.43 -14.22
N ALA A 157 2.95 -4.10 -12.93
CA ALA A 157 1.79 -4.08 -12.03
C ALA A 157 0.77 -3.03 -12.47
N ILE A 158 -0.51 -3.42 -12.55
CA ILE A 158 -1.57 -2.54 -13.04
C ILE A 158 -2.21 -1.79 -11.87
N ILE A 159 -2.41 -0.48 -12.04
CA ILE A 159 -3.20 0.36 -11.15
C ILE A 159 -4.37 0.91 -11.98
N LEU A 160 -5.60 0.62 -11.56
CA LEU A 160 -6.80 1.12 -12.23
C LEU A 160 -7.28 2.36 -11.50
N VAL A 161 -7.29 3.52 -12.17
CA VAL A 161 -7.61 4.83 -11.58
C VAL A 161 -8.94 5.35 -12.12
N THR A 162 -9.99 5.34 -11.30
CA THR A 162 -11.33 5.86 -11.64
C THR A 162 -12.10 6.29 -10.39
N GLN A 163 -13.00 7.28 -10.55
CA GLN A 163 -13.97 7.68 -9.53
C GLN A 163 -15.32 6.96 -9.69
N SER A 164 -15.57 6.34 -10.85
CA SER A 164 -16.79 5.57 -11.12
C SER A 164 -16.66 4.12 -10.61
N THR A 165 -17.59 3.70 -9.75
CA THR A 165 -17.65 2.33 -9.21
C THR A 165 -18.04 1.32 -10.29
N GLU A 166 -18.90 1.70 -11.23
CA GLU A 166 -19.26 0.88 -12.39
C GLU A 166 -18.06 0.61 -13.30
N ALA A 167 -17.30 1.65 -13.63
CA ALA A 167 -16.08 1.52 -14.44
C ALA A 167 -15.02 0.66 -13.72
N MET A 168 -14.90 0.83 -12.40
CA MET A 168 -13.98 0.01 -11.60
C MET A 168 -14.37 -1.46 -11.64
N ALA A 169 -15.64 -1.79 -11.44
CA ALA A 169 -16.12 -3.18 -11.45
C ALA A 169 -15.87 -3.85 -12.80
N ALA A 170 -16.15 -3.15 -13.90
CA ALA A 170 -15.94 -3.65 -15.25
C ALA A 170 -14.45 -3.91 -15.53
N ALA A 171 -13.58 -2.95 -15.23
CA ALA A 171 -12.14 -3.07 -15.46
C ALA A 171 -11.47 -4.10 -14.52
N ALA A 172 -11.85 -4.15 -13.25
CA ALA A 172 -11.33 -5.13 -12.29
C ALA A 172 -11.64 -6.57 -12.71
N THR A 173 -12.81 -6.81 -13.32
CA THR A 173 -13.17 -8.14 -13.85
C THR A 173 -12.24 -8.57 -14.98
N GLN A 174 -11.88 -7.65 -15.89
CA GLN A 174 -10.98 -7.94 -17.01
C GLN A 174 -9.54 -8.19 -16.54
N ALA A 175 -9.11 -7.44 -15.52
CA ALA A 175 -7.75 -7.47 -14.99
C ALA A 175 -7.56 -8.38 -13.76
N LYS A 176 -8.57 -9.15 -13.34
CA LYS A 176 -8.57 -9.90 -12.08
C LYS A 176 -7.33 -10.78 -11.88
N ASP A 177 -6.92 -11.51 -12.92
CA ASP A 177 -5.77 -12.42 -12.87
C ASP A 177 -4.43 -11.71 -12.63
N SER A 178 -4.37 -10.41 -12.88
CA SER A 178 -3.18 -9.58 -12.68
C SER A 178 -3.16 -8.90 -11.30
N VAL A 179 -4.18 -9.13 -10.46
CA VAL A 179 -4.33 -8.56 -9.11
C VAL A 179 -4.01 -7.05 -9.10
N PRO A 180 -4.79 -6.22 -9.83
CA PRO A 180 -4.53 -4.78 -9.95
C PRO A 180 -4.77 -4.04 -8.63
N LEU A 181 -4.07 -2.93 -8.43
CA LEU A 181 -4.41 -1.97 -7.37
C LEU A 181 -5.58 -1.09 -7.83
N LEU A 182 -6.67 -1.07 -7.07
CA LEU A 182 -7.86 -0.28 -7.39
C LEU A 182 -7.73 1.11 -6.76
N ALA A 183 -7.72 2.15 -7.58
CA ALA A 183 -7.62 3.55 -7.16
C ALA A 183 -8.83 4.37 -7.68
N ALA A 184 -9.59 5.10 -6.87
CA ALA A 184 -9.52 5.17 -5.42
C ALA A 184 -10.92 5.25 -4.81
N ALA A 185 -11.06 4.65 -3.63
CA ALA A 185 -12.22 4.82 -2.77
C ALA A 185 -12.17 6.19 -2.09
N THR A 186 -13.20 6.99 -2.31
CA THR A 186 -13.46 8.24 -1.59
C THR A 186 -14.40 7.99 -0.41
N PRO A 187 -14.60 8.96 0.51
CA PRO A 187 -15.54 8.79 1.62
C PRO A 187 -16.95 8.36 1.17
N GLU A 188 -17.39 8.84 0.00
CA GLU A 188 -18.70 8.57 -0.59
C GLU A 188 -18.79 7.19 -1.24
N THR A 189 -17.68 6.70 -1.82
CA THR A 189 -17.66 5.45 -2.63
C THR A 189 -17.03 4.26 -1.91
N ALA A 190 -16.56 4.45 -0.67
CA ALA A 190 -15.79 3.46 0.07
C ALA A 190 -16.46 2.09 0.22
N ASP A 191 -17.77 2.03 0.48
CA ASP A 191 -18.49 0.76 0.68
C ASP A 191 -18.55 -0.07 -0.61
N GLU A 192 -18.91 0.59 -1.72
CA GLU A 192 -19.01 -0.05 -3.03
C GLU A 192 -17.64 -0.49 -3.54
N MET A 193 -16.63 0.38 -3.45
CA MET A 193 -15.27 0.06 -3.86
C MET A 193 -14.66 -1.06 -3.01
N ALA A 194 -14.91 -1.08 -1.69
CA ALA A 194 -14.45 -2.17 -0.82
C ALA A 194 -15.11 -3.51 -1.17
N LYS A 195 -16.39 -3.51 -1.54
CA LYS A 195 -17.08 -4.70 -2.03
C LYS A 195 -16.43 -5.21 -3.33
N ILE A 196 -16.19 -4.33 -4.31
CA ILE A 196 -15.54 -4.69 -5.59
C ILE A 196 -14.14 -5.26 -5.33
N ALA A 197 -13.35 -4.60 -4.49
CA ALA A 197 -12.00 -5.04 -4.13
C ALA A 197 -12.01 -6.44 -3.49
N LYS A 198 -12.93 -6.68 -2.55
CA LYS A 198 -13.08 -7.97 -1.86
C LYS A 198 -13.51 -9.09 -2.80
N GLU A 199 -14.48 -8.85 -3.69
CA GLU A 199 -14.97 -9.85 -4.66
C GLU A 199 -13.89 -10.24 -5.68
N ASN A 200 -12.97 -9.33 -5.97
CA ASN A 200 -11.86 -9.56 -6.90
C ASN A 200 -10.55 -9.97 -6.23
N GLY A 201 -10.45 -9.88 -4.89
CA GLY A 201 -9.21 -10.15 -4.16
C GLY A 201 -8.11 -9.11 -4.40
N CYS A 202 -8.49 -7.89 -4.77
CA CYS A 202 -7.57 -6.81 -5.14
C CYS A 202 -7.33 -5.85 -3.98
N PRO A 203 -6.13 -5.24 -3.88
CA PRO A 203 -5.90 -4.12 -2.97
C PRO A 203 -6.64 -2.87 -3.40
N LEU A 204 -6.94 -2.01 -2.41
CA LEU A 204 -7.73 -0.79 -2.60
C LEU A 204 -7.00 0.44 -2.06
N VAL A 205 -7.01 1.52 -2.83
CA VAL A 205 -6.54 2.84 -2.40
C VAL A 205 -7.68 3.58 -1.69
N ALA A 206 -7.42 4.06 -0.48
CA ALA A 206 -8.28 4.97 0.26
C ALA A 206 -7.78 6.41 0.02
N SER A 207 -8.60 7.28 -0.56
CA SER A 207 -8.24 8.63 -1.00
C SER A 207 -9.06 9.70 -0.28
N ALA A 208 -8.40 10.57 0.50
CA ALA A 208 -9.07 11.68 1.19
C ALA A 208 -8.20 12.93 1.33
N GLY A 209 -8.81 14.05 1.70
CA GLY A 209 -8.17 15.36 1.81
C GLY A 209 -7.39 15.56 3.11
N SER A 210 -7.63 14.73 4.12
CA SER A 210 -7.01 14.85 5.44
C SER A 210 -6.54 13.50 6.00
N ILE A 211 -5.67 13.56 7.01
CA ILE A 211 -5.14 12.37 7.69
C ILE A 211 -6.24 11.71 8.52
N GLU A 212 -7.13 12.51 9.09
CA GLU A 212 -8.27 12.10 9.88
C GLU A 212 -9.27 11.30 9.04
N GLU A 213 -9.67 11.81 7.87
CA GLU A 213 -10.54 11.08 6.93
C GLU A 213 -9.88 9.79 6.41
N LEU A 214 -8.56 9.81 6.17
CA LEU A 214 -7.83 8.59 5.80
C LEU A 214 -7.89 7.52 6.89
N ALA A 215 -7.82 7.91 8.16
CA ALA A 215 -7.96 6.99 9.28
C ALA A 215 -9.35 6.34 9.26
N ASP A 216 -10.41 7.15 9.20
CA ASP A 216 -11.80 6.67 9.19
C ASP A 216 -12.07 5.74 7.99
N MET A 217 -11.60 6.11 6.79
CA MET A 217 -11.75 5.28 5.60
C MET A 217 -11.00 3.95 5.70
N SER A 218 -9.79 3.95 6.23
CA SER A 218 -9.03 2.71 6.39
C SER A 218 -9.74 1.71 7.30
N GLU A 219 -10.41 2.19 8.37
CA GLU A 219 -11.19 1.36 9.27
C GLU A 219 -12.47 0.87 8.61
N LYS A 220 -13.14 1.74 7.86
CA LYS A 220 -14.34 1.40 7.09
C LYS A 220 -14.05 0.31 6.06
N ILE A 221 -13.01 0.49 5.23
CA ILE A 221 -12.59 -0.47 4.20
C ILE A 221 -12.14 -1.79 4.83
N LYS A 222 -11.40 -1.74 5.94
CA LYS A 222 -11.00 -2.93 6.68
C LYS A 222 -12.20 -3.71 7.22
N THR A 223 -13.19 -3.02 7.78
CA THR A 223 -14.42 -3.62 8.32
C THR A 223 -15.25 -4.29 7.22
N ALA A 224 -15.24 -3.76 6.00
CA ALA A 224 -15.83 -4.41 4.83
C ALA A 224 -15.10 -5.71 4.43
N GLY A 225 -13.89 -5.94 4.94
CA GLY A 225 -13.11 -7.17 4.78
C GLY A 225 -11.96 -7.06 3.77
N VAL A 226 -11.53 -5.84 3.43
CA VAL A 226 -10.35 -5.61 2.58
C VAL A 226 -9.15 -5.32 3.47
N GLU A 227 -8.18 -6.24 3.52
CA GLU A 227 -6.98 -6.07 4.37
C GLU A 227 -5.87 -5.27 3.68
N ASN A 228 -5.79 -5.36 2.36
CA ASN A 228 -4.73 -4.72 1.58
C ASN A 228 -5.15 -3.30 1.18
N ILE A 229 -4.82 -2.33 2.03
CA ILE A 229 -5.18 -0.92 1.85
C ILE A 229 -3.92 -0.10 1.56
N VAL A 230 -4.02 0.84 0.62
CA VAL A 230 -2.99 1.85 0.33
C VAL A 230 -3.61 3.24 0.56
N LEU A 231 -2.87 4.18 1.12
CA LEU A 231 -3.38 5.52 1.45
C LEU A 231 -2.97 6.54 0.38
N GLU A 232 -3.91 7.39 -0.03
CA GLU A 232 -3.66 8.56 -0.88
C GLU A 232 -4.12 9.83 -0.15
N LEU A 233 -3.16 10.67 0.25
CA LEU A 233 -3.48 12.00 0.77
C LEU A 233 -3.61 12.97 -0.41
N LYS A 234 -4.85 13.36 -0.72
CA LYS A 234 -5.13 14.40 -1.71
C LYS A 234 -4.87 15.76 -1.09
N SER A 235 -3.83 16.43 -1.57
CA SER A 235 -3.52 17.80 -1.20
C SER A 235 -3.06 18.58 -2.44
N PRO A 236 -3.39 19.89 -2.52
CA PRO A 236 -3.04 20.73 -3.65
C PRO A 236 -1.55 21.06 -3.74
N THR A 237 -0.77 20.92 -2.66
CA THR A 237 0.64 21.34 -2.66
C THR A 237 1.59 20.23 -2.27
N LEU A 238 2.79 20.25 -2.85
CA LEU A 238 3.85 19.30 -2.50
C LEU A 238 4.24 19.42 -1.02
N ASN A 239 4.28 20.63 -0.47
CA ASN A 239 4.65 20.84 0.94
C ASN A 239 3.71 20.10 1.91
N GLU A 240 2.41 20.25 1.70
CA GLU A 240 1.38 19.59 2.50
C GLU A 240 1.44 18.06 2.33
N LYS A 241 1.65 17.56 1.10
CA LYS A 241 1.88 16.11 0.86
C LYS A 241 3.09 15.59 1.67
N LEU A 242 4.24 16.27 1.60
CA LEU A 242 5.46 15.86 2.32
C LEU A 242 5.26 15.88 3.84
N PHE A 243 4.57 16.90 4.36
CA PHE A 243 4.23 16.99 5.77
C PHE A 243 3.26 15.88 6.19
N GLY A 244 2.21 15.67 5.40
CA GLY A 244 1.19 14.65 5.64
C GLY A 244 1.76 13.24 5.64
N HIS A 245 2.59 12.89 4.67
CA HIS A 245 3.27 11.60 4.63
C HIS A 245 4.16 11.37 5.86
N SER A 246 4.88 12.42 6.27
CA SER A 246 5.73 12.35 7.47
C SER A 246 4.89 12.09 8.73
N ARG A 247 3.71 12.71 8.84
CA ARG A 247 2.76 12.45 9.94
C ARG A 247 2.19 11.05 9.88
N ILE A 248 1.71 10.59 8.72
CA ILE A 248 1.18 9.23 8.52
C ILE A 248 2.23 8.20 8.94
N ARG A 249 3.46 8.32 8.43
CA ARG A 249 4.59 7.45 8.79
C ARG A 249 4.90 7.48 10.29
N ALA A 250 4.98 8.66 10.89
CA ALA A 250 5.25 8.79 12.32
C ALA A 250 4.15 8.18 13.20
N LEU A 251 2.88 8.40 12.84
CA LEU A 251 1.72 7.84 13.54
C LEU A 251 1.68 6.32 13.41
N GLY A 252 1.86 5.79 12.19
CA GLY A 252 1.88 4.35 11.93
C GLY A 252 3.02 3.62 12.66
N LEU A 253 4.22 4.20 12.71
CA LEU A 253 5.40 3.52 13.27
C LEU A 253 5.64 3.80 14.76
N ARG A 254 5.61 5.06 15.19
CA ARG A 254 5.96 5.45 16.56
C ARG A 254 4.78 5.33 17.51
N LYS A 255 3.58 5.67 17.05
CA LYS A 255 2.35 5.59 17.85
C LYS A 255 1.58 4.29 17.60
N VAL A 256 1.97 3.50 16.59
CA VAL A 256 1.29 2.26 16.21
C VAL A 256 -0.20 2.52 15.95
N PHE A 257 -0.50 3.68 15.37
CA PHE A 257 -1.87 4.06 15.04
C PHE A 257 -2.32 3.27 13.81
N ARG A 258 -3.00 2.15 14.07
CA ARG A 258 -3.35 1.12 13.07
C ARG A 258 -4.11 1.64 11.84
N PRO A 259 -5.03 2.62 11.94
CA PRO A 259 -5.71 3.17 10.77
C PRO A 259 -4.73 3.77 9.73
N LEU A 260 -3.58 4.29 10.18
CA LEU A 260 -2.55 4.84 9.29
C LEU A 260 -1.37 3.88 9.10
N GLY A 261 -1.52 2.63 9.50
CA GLY A 261 -0.50 1.58 9.41
C GLY A 261 -0.42 0.95 8.01
N TYR A 262 -0.53 1.74 6.94
CA TYR A 262 -0.56 1.28 5.56
C TYR A 262 0.42 2.07 4.68
N PRO A 263 0.89 1.49 3.56
CA PRO A 263 1.75 2.21 2.61
C PRO A 263 0.98 3.34 1.90
N ILE A 264 1.73 4.28 1.32
CA ILE A 264 1.19 5.50 0.69
C ILE A 264 1.41 5.43 -0.82
N ILE A 265 0.45 5.90 -1.61
CA ILE A 265 0.57 6.18 -3.05
C ILE A 265 0.52 7.68 -3.32
N SER A 266 1.19 8.13 -4.37
CA SER A 266 1.15 9.53 -4.81
C SER A 266 1.11 9.65 -6.32
N PHE A 267 0.17 10.46 -6.80
CA PHE A 267 0.11 10.89 -8.19
C PHE A 267 0.79 12.25 -8.34
N VAL A 268 1.67 12.33 -9.34
CA VAL A 268 2.53 13.47 -9.69
C VAL A 268 2.42 13.68 -11.21
N THR A 269 1.21 14.04 -11.64
CA THR A 269 0.86 14.17 -13.07
C THR A 269 0.82 15.63 -13.53
N ASP A 270 0.97 16.59 -12.61
CA ASP A 270 0.93 18.01 -12.89
C ASP A 270 2.33 18.56 -13.19
N GLY A 271 2.39 19.54 -14.11
CA GLY A 271 3.63 20.21 -14.51
C GLY A 271 4.38 19.50 -15.63
N ASP A 272 5.51 20.09 -16.02
CA ASP A 272 6.41 19.50 -17.02
C ASP A 272 7.21 18.32 -16.45
N THR A 273 7.96 17.63 -17.31
CA THR A 273 8.77 16.47 -16.95
C THR A 273 9.71 16.74 -15.76
N ASP A 274 10.35 17.91 -15.72
CA ASP A 274 11.32 18.24 -14.68
C ASP A 274 10.64 18.52 -13.35
N ALA A 275 9.49 19.22 -13.36
CA ALA A 275 8.66 19.45 -12.18
C ALA A 275 8.09 18.14 -11.62
N GLN A 276 7.65 17.23 -12.49
CA GLN A 276 7.20 15.90 -12.10
C GLN A 276 8.33 15.09 -11.46
N ALA A 277 9.52 15.08 -12.07
CA ALA A 277 10.69 14.39 -11.53
C ALA A 277 11.10 14.92 -10.15
N ALA A 278 11.18 16.25 -9.99
CA ALA A 278 11.52 16.89 -8.71
C ALA A 278 10.51 16.56 -7.59
N SER A 279 9.22 16.57 -7.93
CA SER A 279 8.14 16.23 -7.00
C SER A 279 8.16 14.75 -6.64
N ALA A 280 8.36 13.87 -7.62
CA ALA A 280 8.49 12.42 -7.43
C ALA A 280 9.65 12.07 -6.49
N ILE A 281 10.85 12.63 -6.71
CA ILE A 281 12.03 12.43 -5.84
C ILE A 281 11.73 12.83 -4.40
N SER A 282 11.04 13.96 -4.21
CA SER A 282 10.66 14.45 -2.89
C SER A 282 9.74 13.47 -2.17
N LEU A 283 8.76 12.90 -2.88
CA LEU A 283 7.80 11.94 -2.33
C LEU A 283 8.40 10.55 -2.09
N ILE A 284 9.33 10.11 -2.94
CA ILE A 284 10.16 8.90 -2.71
C ILE A 284 10.95 9.08 -1.39
N CYS A 285 11.61 10.23 -1.21
CA CYS A 285 12.34 10.54 0.02
C CYS A 285 11.42 10.71 1.24
N LYS A 286 10.12 10.96 1.03
CA LYS A 286 9.10 11.12 2.07
C LYS A 286 8.03 10.04 1.99
N TYR A 287 8.51 8.80 2.06
CA TYR A 287 7.75 7.61 2.46
C TYR A 287 6.63 7.17 1.52
N SER A 288 6.56 7.71 0.29
CA SER A 288 5.64 7.19 -0.71
C SER A 288 6.11 5.80 -1.17
N GLY A 289 5.22 4.81 -1.04
CA GLY A 289 5.46 3.43 -1.47
C GLY A 289 5.20 3.23 -2.96
N VAL A 290 4.33 4.06 -3.55
CA VAL A 290 4.06 4.09 -5.00
C VAL A 290 4.04 5.54 -5.47
N VAL A 291 4.78 5.85 -6.52
CA VAL A 291 4.74 7.17 -7.17
C VAL A 291 4.42 6.98 -8.64
N ILE A 292 3.39 7.67 -9.10
CA ILE A 292 2.94 7.68 -10.50
C ILE A 292 3.18 9.06 -11.09
N VAL A 293 3.91 9.11 -12.20
CA VAL A 293 4.16 10.32 -13.01
C VAL A 293 3.45 10.22 -14.36
N ASP A 294 3.34 11.31 -15.10
CA ASP A 294 2.82 11.27 -16.48
C ASP A 294 3.92 11.30 -17.55
N THR A 295 5.11 11.80 -17.23
CA THR A 295 6.22 11.72 -18.16
C THR A 295 6.60 10.27 -18.49
N VAL A 296 7.05 10.03 -19.72
CA VAL A 296 7.67 8.77 -20.18
C VAL A 296 9.07 9.02 -20.74
N GLU A 297 9.65 10.18 -20.41
CA GLU A 297 10.99 10.54 -20.84
C GLU A 297 12.03 9.70 -20.07
N PRO A 298 12.92 8.96 -20.76
CA PRO A 298 13.87 8.09 -20.09
C PRO A 298 14.80 8.80 -19.11
N TYR A 299 15.17 10.06 -19.40
CA TYR A 299 16.05 10.85 -18.54
C TYR A 299 15.42 11.22 -17.20
N ALA A 300 14.09 11.28 -17.12
CA ALA A 300 13.38 11.65 -15.90
C ALA A 300 13.25 10.48 -14.93
N PHE A 301 13.27 9.24 -15.45
CA PHE A 301 13.20 8.00 -14.67
C PHE A 301 14.57 7.53 -14.14
N LEU A 302 15.67 7.87 -14.82
CA LEU A 302 17.03 7.38 -14.54
C LEU A 302 17.75 8.16 -13.43
#